data_AF-A0A7K4GVV4-F1
#
_entry.id   AF-A0A7K4GVV4-F1
#
_cell.length_a   1.000
_cell.length_b   1.000
_cell.length_c   1.000
_cell.angle_alpha   90.00
_cell.angle_beta   90.00
_cell.angle_gamma   90.00
#
_symmetry.space_group_name_H-M   'P 1'
#
loop_
_entity.id
_entity.type
_entity.pdbx_description
1 polymer ?
#
loop_
_entity_poly.entity_id
_entity_poly.type
_entity_poly.pdbx_seq_one_letter_code
_entity_poly.pdbx_strand_id
1 'polypeptide(L)' 'VDHGAEVCLFNCPMCKDTLERKIIGKGMKGYFISDLARMALGEKLEY' A
#
# COMPACT_ATOMS: atom_id res chain seq x y z
N VAL A 1 0.40 12.16 1.62
CA VAL A 1 -0.66 13.18 1.50
C VAL A 1 -0.12 14.55 1.16
N ASP A 2 0.81 15.11 1.93
CA ASP A 2 1.30 16.49 1.72
C ASP A 2 1.99 16.72 0.35
N HIS A 3 2.40 15.65 -0.32
CA HIS A 3 3.00 15.66 -1.66
C HIS A 3 2.14 14.93 -2.72
N GLY A 4 0.83 14.80 -2.50
CA GLY A 4 -0.11 14.21 -3.48
C GLY A 4 -0.07 12.68 -3.60
N ALA A 5 0.66 11.97 -2.74
CA ALA A 5 0.67 10.50 -2.75
C ALA A 5 -0.68 9.90 -2.31
N GLU A 6 -1.22 8.99 -3.13
CA GLU A 6 -2.48 8.27 -2.90
C GLU A 6 -2.27 6.89 -2.25
N VAL A 7 -1.07 6.34 -2.39
CA VAL A 7 -0.71 4.97 -1.98
C VAL A 7 0.59 4.99 -1.18
N CYS A 8 0.68 4.13 -0.16
CA CYS A 8 1.92 3.81 0.54
C CYS A 8 2.30 2.35 0.25
N LEU A 9 3.53 2.15 -0.22
CA LEU A 9 4.08 0.83 -0.52
C LEU A 9 4.91 0.33 0.66
N PHE A 10 4.72 -0.94 0.98
CA PHE A 10 5.47 -1.64 2.02
C PHE A 10 6.36 -2.72 1.41
N ASN A 11 7.58 -2.81 1.91
CA ASN A 11 8.51 -3.91 1.64
C ASN A 11 8.62 -4.89 2.82
N CYS A 12 8.03 -4.54 3.97
CA CYS A 12 8.14 -5.27 5.22
C CYS A 12 6.75 -5.50 5.83
N PRO A 13 6.38 -6.76 6.16
CA PRO A 13 5.08 -7.08 6.78
C PRO A 13 4.84 -6.34 8.10
N MET A 14 5.86 -6.24 8.95
CA MET A 14 5.74 -5.55 10.24
C MET A 14 5.52 -4.05 10.07
N CYS A 15 6.13 -3.43 9.06
CA CYS A 15 5.89 -2.02 8.76
C CYS A 15 4.45 -1.79 8.29
N LYS A 16 3.91 -2.70 7.46
CA LYS A 16 2.51 -2.64 7.04
C LYS A 16 1.59 -2.77 8.24
N ASP A 17 1.73 -3.83 9.05
CA ASP A 17 0.91 -4.06 10.24
C ASP A 17 0.90 -2.86 11.20
N THR A 18 2.08 -2.28 11.45
CA THR A 18 2.24 -1.15 12.38
C THR A 18 1.66 0.16 11.84
N LEU A 19 1.76 0.43 10.53
CA LEU A 19 1.50 1.75 9.95
C LEU A 19 0.23 1.83 9.12
N GLU A 20 -0.32 0.71 8.66
CA GLU A 20 -1.45 0.65 7.73
C GLU A 20 -2.68 1.41 8.25
N ARG A 21 -3.05 1.19 9.52
CA ARG A 21 -4.16 1.92 10.15
C ARG A 21 -3.96 3.44 10.14
N LYS A 22 -2.72 3.91 10.34
CA LYS A 22 -2.39 5.35 10.39
C LYS A 22 -2.50 5.99 9.01
N ILE A 23 -2.04 5.31 7.96
CA ILE A 23 -2.11 5.84 6.59
C ILE A 23 -3.54 5.81 6.04
N ILE A 24 -4.33 4.77 6.40
CA ILE A 24 -5.74 4.65 6.01
C ILE A 24 -6.54 5.77 6.67
N GLY A 25 -6.27 6.09 7.94
CA GLY A 25 -6.86 7.24 8.63
C GLY A 25 -6.55 8.59 7.96
N LYS A 26 -5.53 8.66 7.10
CA LYS A 26 -5.19 9.82 6.27
C LYS A 26 -5.71 9.71 4.83
N GLY A 27 -6.54 8.72 4.52
CA GLY A 27 -7.13 8.51 3.19
C GLY A 27 -6.23 7.83 2.16
N MET A 28 -5.09 7.26 2.58
CA MET A 28 -4.19 6.54 1.68
C MET A 28 -4.50 5.03 1.67
N LYS A 29 -4.16 4.36 0.56
CA LYS A 29 -4.20 2.89 0.47
C LYS A 29 -2.83 2.28 0.78
N GLY A 30 -2.80 1.08 1.35
CA GLY A 30 -1.58 0.33 1.64
C GLY A 30 -1.46 -0.92 0.76
N TYR A 31 -0.30 -1.12 0.14
CA TYR A 31 0.01 -2.31 -0.66
C TYR A 31 1.44 -2.77 -0.41
N PHE A 32 1.75 -4.05 -0.61
CA PHE A 32 3.15 -4.44 -0.74
C PHE A 32 3.70 -4.01 -2.10
N ILE A 33 5.01 -3.84 -2.19
CA ILE A 33 5.66 -3.54 -3.47
C ILE A 33 5.44 -4.65 -4.51
N SER A 34 5.32 -5.90 -4.06
CA SER A 34 4.95 -7.03 -4.92
C SER A 34 3.54 -6.89 -5.49
N ASP A 35 2.59 -6.37 -4.71
CA ASP A 35 1.22 -6.15 -5.18
C ASP A 35 1.19 -5.10 -6.29
N LEU A 36 2.00 -4.04 -6.17
CA LEU A 36 2.13 -3.04 -7.24
C LEU A 36 2.65 -3.67 -8.53
N ALA A 37 3.67 -4.53 -8.46
CA ALA A 37 4.20 -5.21 -9.63
C ALA A 37 3.14 -6.13 -10.29
N ARG A 38 2.40 -6.89 -9.48
CA ARG A 38 1.29 -7.75 -9.94
C ARG A 38 0.20 -6.92 -10.63
N MET A 39 -0.22 -5.82 -10.03
CA MET A 39 -1.21 -4.91 -10.64
C MET A 39 -0.69 -4.29 -11.95
N ALA A 40 0.60 -3.93 -12.02
CA ALA A 40 1.22 -3.42 -13.25
C ALA A 40 1.24 -4.46 -14.38
N LEU A 41 1.25 -5.74 -14.04
CA LEU A 41 1.10 -6.86 -14.99
C LEU A 41 -0.36 -7.19 -15.32
N GLY A 42 -1.33 -6.49 -14.73
CA GLY A 42 -2.76 -6.68 -14.96
C GLY A 42 -3.42 -7.72 -14.04
N GLU A 43 -2.72 -8.22 -13.02
CA GLU A 43 -3.31 -9.12 -12.04
C GLU A 43 -4.29 -8.39 -11.12
N LYS A 44 -5.33 -9.11 -10.68
CA LYS A 44 -6.21 -8.67 -9.59
C LYS A 44 -5.69 -9.24 -8.28
N LEU A 45 -5.60 -8.38 -7.26
CA LEU A 45 -5.23 -8.82 -5.92
C LEU A 45 -6.44 -9.50 -5.28
N GLU A 46 -6.22 -10.70 -4.75
CA GLU A 46 -7.23 -11.49 -4.03
C GLU A 46 -6.78 -11.64 -2.58
N TYR A 47 -7.10 -10.62 -1.76
CA TYR A 47 -6.99 -10.68 -0.31
C TYR A 47 -7.92 -9.66 0.35
#